data_AF-A0A2G9RZW8-F1
#
_entry.id   AF-A0A2G9RZW8-F1
#
_cell.length_a   1.000
_cell.length_b   1.000
_cell.length_c   1.000
_cell.angle_alpha   90.00
_cell.angle_beta   90.00
_cell.angle_gamma   90.00
#
_symmetry.space_group_name_H-M   'P 1'
#
loop_
_entity.id
_entity.type
_entity.pdbx_description
1 polymer ?
#
loop_
_entity_poly.entity_id
_entity_poly.type
_entity_poly.pdbx_seq_one_letter_code
_entity_poly.pdbx_strand_id
1 'polypeptide(L)'
;LRLYNHFNRSSIKCNYCLNCLLIWVFDLFLIYSFFNRGKQYSVTLPSSLSPGAKTKVIIEAVYSHVLQPYPTQITQAEKQFVTFEGNHYFYSPYATTSQTTRVKLASRNVESYTKLGNPSRSDDTIEYGPFKDIPAWSHDPLKIHYENNSPFLTITSMTRLIEVSHWGNIAVEETVDLKHTGASLKGPFSRYDYQRQPDSGISSVKSFKTILPAAAQDVYYRDEIGNISTSHLLILEDSVEMEIRPRFPLFGGWKTHYMVGYNLPSYEYLYNLGDQYALKMRFIDHVFDEQLLDSLTVKIILPEGAKHAGRRVFLAERTPPNLQKTPGMYNICLDKKLGSNQEETCKNTIIVAYKNNLVEQHIQDVVIHYTFNKILMLQEPLLVVGAFYILFFTVILYVRLDFSIT
;
A
#
# COMPACT_ATOMS: atom_id res chain seq x y z
N LEU A 1 -6.59 13.44 -15.97
CA LEU A 1 -7.17 13.02 -14.67
C LEU A 1 -6.83 11.55 -14.49
N ARG A 2 -6.18 11.19 -13.38
CA ARG A 2 -5.83 9.80 -13.06
C ARG A 2 -7.01 9.15 -12.33
N LEU A 3 -7.53 8.05 -12.87
CA LEU A 3 -8.61 7.27 -12.26
C LEU A 3 -8.03 5.93 -11.82
N TYR A 4 -8.02 5.68 -10.51
CA TYR A 4 -7.53 4.43 -9.93
C TYR A 4 -8.71 3.46 -9.74
N ASN A 5 -8.57 2.24 -10.25
CA ASN A 5 -9.61 1.22 -10.18
C ASN A 5 -9.33 0.21 -9.04
N HIS A 6 -10.38 -0.13 -8.30
CA HIS A 6 -10.38 -1.15 -7.26
C HIS A 6 -11.17 -2.38 -7.73
N PHE A 7 -10.54 -3.55 -7.76
CA PHE A 7 -11.23 -4.84 -7.83
C PHE A 7 -11.07 -5.56 -6.49
N ASN A 8 -12.18 -5.96 -5.87
CA ASN A 8 -12.18 -6.84 -4.71
C ASN A 8 -13.22 -7.94 -4.95
N ARG A 9 -12.79 -9.19 -5.01
CA ARG A 9 -13.68 -10.36 -5.08
C ARG A 9 -14.14 -10.69 -3.66
N SER A 10 -15.37 -10.32 -3.31
CA SER A 10 -16.04 -10.83 -2.11
C SER A 10 -17.02 -11.95 -2.50
N SER A 11 -16.81 -13.13 -1.93
CA SER A 11 -17.73 -14.27 -2.08
C SER A 11 -19.05 -14.00 -1.37
N ILE A 12 -20.16 -14.29 -2.04
CA ILE A 12 -21.50 -14.23 -1.47
C ILE A 12 -21.87 -15.66 -1.03
N LYS A 13 -21.99 -15.88 0.28
CA LYS A 13 -22.66 -17.07 0.84
C LYS A 13 -24.17 -16.84 0.71
N CYS A 14 -24.85 -17.70 -0.05
CA CYS A 14 -26.30 -17.70 -0.16
C CYS A 14 -26.87 -18.73 0.82
N ASN A 15 -27.64 -18.27 1.80
CA ASN A 15 -28.47 -19.09 2.68
C ASN A 15 -29.93 -18.77 2.33
N TYR A 16 -30.69 -19.69 1.72
CA TYR A 16 -32.14 -19.74 1.91
C TYR A 16 -32.68 -21.16 1.73
N CYS A 17 -33.56 -21.51 2.66
CA CYS A 17 -34.25 -22.77 2.89
C CYS A 17 -35.09 -23.28 1.70
N LEU A 18 -35.18 -24.61 1.64
CA LEU A 18 -36.22 -25.37 0.95
C LEU A 18 -37.63 -24.90 1.36
N ASN A 19 -38.47 -24.56 0.37
CA ASN A 19 -39.76 -25.21 0.10
C ASN A 19 -40.59 -24.39 -0.89
N CYS A 20 -40.87 -24.97 -2.06
CA CYS A 20 -42.19 -25.06 -2.73
C CYS A 20 -42.00 -25.31 -4.23
N LEU A 21 -42.39 -26.52 -4.61
CA LEU A 21 -42.52 -27.03 -5.97
C LEU A 21 -43.59 -26.29 -6.79
N LEU A 22 -43.40 -26.38 -8.11
CA LEU A 22 -44.40 -26.36 -9.19
C LEU A 22 -45.02 -25.00 -9.53
N ILE A 23 -44.65 -24.45 -10.70
CA ILE A 23 -45.57 -24.21 -11.84
C ILE A 23 -44.79 -23.54 -13.00
N TRP A 24 -44.70 -24.29 -14.10
CA TRP A 24 -44.63 -23.88 -15.51
C TRP A 24 -43.28 -23.47 -16.14
N VAL A 25 -42.72 -24.48 -16.81
CA VAL A 25 -41.93 -24.43 -18.03
C VAL A 25 -42.61 -23.52 -19.06
N PHE A 26 -42.12 -22.29 -19.26
CA PHE A 26 -42.22 -21.49 -20.49
C PHE A 26 -41.58 -20.12 -20.25
N ASP A 27 -40.25 -20.07 -20.08
CA ASP A 27 -39.43 -18.84 -20.25
C ASP A 27 -37.92 -19.16 -20.32
N LEU A 28 -37.56 -20.31 -20.90
CA LEU A 28 -36.21 -20.52 -21.42
C LEU A 28 -36.11 -19.78 -22.75
N PHE A 29 -35.89 -18.46 -22.76
CA PHE A 29 -35.16 -17.72 -23.82
C PHE A 29 -35.10 -16.18 -23.65
N LEU A 30 -35.43 -15.63 -22.48
CA LEU A 30 -35.30 -14.18 -22.24
C LEU A 30 -34.28 -13.86 -21.15
N ILE A 31 -33.15 -13.32 -21.62
CA ILE A 31 -32.29 -12.36 -20.92
C ILE A 31 -31.40 -12.96 -19.81
N TYR A 32 -30.49 -13.86 -20.21
CA TYR A 32 -29.17 -13.95 -19.57
C TYR A 32 -28.19 -13.01 -20.30
N SER A 33 -28.44 -11.70 -20.21
CA SER A 33 -27.42 -10.68 -20.46
C SER A 33 -27.36 -9.75 -19.25
N PHE A 34 -26.90 -10.28 -18.12
CA PHE A 34 -26.30 -9.44 -17.08
C PHE A 34 -25.01 -8.84 -17.67
N PHE A 35 -25.17 -7.75 -18.44
CA PHE A 35 -24.10 -6.79 -18.62
C PHE A 35 -23.75 -6.29 -17.22
N ASN A 36 -22.66 -6.81 -16.64
CA ASN A 36 -22.04 -6.19 -15.48
C ASN A 36 -21.66 -4.75 -15.89
N ARG A 37 -22.55 -3.78 -15.64
CA ARG A 37 -22.21 -2.37 -15.81
C ARG A 37 -21.12 -2.06 -14.80
N GLY A 38 -19.88 -1.99 -15.27
CA GLY A 38 -18.73 -1.60 -14.45
C GLY A 38 -18.96 -0.24 -13.77
N LYS A 39 -18.19 0.05 -12.72
CA LYS A 39 -18.22 1.37 -12.06
C LYS A 39 -17.86 2.45 -13.09
N GLN A 40 -18.73 3.44 -13.21
CA GLN A 40 -18.52 4.60 -14.09
C GLN A 40 -17.93 5.75 -13.29
N TYR A 41 -17.04 6.50 -13.92
CA TYR A 41 -16.43 7.69 -13.35
C TYR A 41 -16.86 8.92 -14.13
N SER A 42 -17.13 10.02 -13.42
CA SER A 42 -17.41 11.32 -14.02
C SER A 42 -16.22 12.25 -13.79
N VAL A 43 -15.88 13.01 -14.83
CA VAL A 43 -14.77 13.96 -14.83
C VAL A 43 -15.31 15.34 -15.14
N THR A 44 -15.10 16.29 -14.23
CA THR A 44 -15.44 17.70 -14.44
C THR A 44 -14.28 18.39 -15.14
N LEU A 45 -14.55 19.00 -16.30
CA LEU A 45 -13.58 19.80 -17.04
C LEU A 45 -13.40 21.17 -16.36
N PRO A 46 -12.20 21.79 -16.43
CA PRO A 46 -11.97 23.12 -15.87
C PRO A 46 -12.87 24.20 -16.48
N SER A 47 -13.21 24.07 -17.77
CA SER A 47 -14.10 24.96 -18.50
C SER A 47 -15.09 24.17 -19.33
N SER A 48 -16.34 24.64 -19.43
CA SER A 48 -17.37 24.04 -20.27
C SER A 48 -16.96 24.09 -21.75
N LEU A 49 -17.22 23.00 -22.48
CA LEU A 49 -16.90 22.89 -23.89
C LEU A 49 -18.10 23.36 -24.75
N SER A 50 -17.89 24.32 -25.65
CA SER A 50 -18.92 24.76 -26.60
C SER A 50 -19.19 23.70 -27.69
N PRO A 51 -20.38 23.70 -28.32
CA PRO A 51 -20.68 22.80 -29.44
C PRO A 51 -19.63 22.91 -30.55
N GLY A 52 -19.08 21.77 -30.99
CA GLY A 52 -18.05 21.70 -32.04
C GLY A 52 -16.61 21.97 -31.60
N ALA A 53 -16.39 22.43 -30.36
CA ALA A 53 -15.04 22.58 -29.82
C ALA A 53 -14.40 21.21 -29.50
N LYS A 54 -13.06 21.18 -29.50
CA LYS A 54 -12.26 19.97 -29.22
C LYS A 54 -11.45 20.17 -27.95
N THR A 55 -11.27 19.10 -27.19
CA THR A 55 -10.39 19.08 -26.02
C THR A 55 -9.60 17.78 -25.95
N LYS A 56 -8.39 17.83 -25.41
CA LYS A 56 -7.53 16.66 -25.22
C LYS A 56 -7.60 16.23 -23.76
N VAL A 57 -8.05 15.01 -23.52
CA VAL A 57 -8.09 14.41 -22.18
C VAL A 57 -7.09 13.27 -22.13
N ILE A 58 -6.18 13.31 -21.16
CA ILE A 58 -5.24 12.22 -20.86
C ILE A 58 -5.78 11.45 -19.67
N ILE A 59 -6.00 10.15 -19.89
CA ILE A 59 -6.47 9.18 -18.89
C ILE A 59 -5.34 8.19 -18.67
N GLU A 60 -4.99 8.01 -17.41
CA GLU A 60 -4.01 7.02 -16.97
C GLU A 60 -4.67 6.17 -15.88
N ALA A 61 -4.58 4.85 -16.04
CA ALA A 61 -5.15 3.87 -15.16
C ALA A 61 -4.10 2.79 -14.90
N VAL A 62 -3.94 2.44 -13.63
CA VAL A 62 -3.04 1.37 -13.18
C VAL A 62 -3.90 0.22 -12.67
N TYR A 63 -3.61 -0.98 -13.17
CA TYR A 63 -4.31 -2.20 -12.78
C TYR A 63 -3.32 -3.12 -12.08
N SER A 64 -3.67 -3.56 -10.88
CA SER A 64 -2.91 -4.54 -10.10
C SER A 64 -3.39 -5.96 -10.40
N HIS A 65 -2.52 -6.95 -10.19
CA HIS A 65 -2.86 -8.38 -10.28
C HIS A 65 -3.47 -8.84 -11.62
N VAL A 66 -3.16 -8.15 -12.72
CA VAL A 66 -3.67 -8.49 -14.06
C VAL A 66 -2.77 -9.43 -14.84
N LEU A 67 -1.46 -9.44 -14.55
CA LEU A 67 -0.50 -10.33 -15.19
C LEU A 67 -0.52 -11.68 -14.47
N GLN A 68 -0.88 -12.73 -15.20
CA GLN A 68 -0.96 -14.08 -14.64
C GLN A 68 0.20 -14.95 -15.15
N PRO A 69 1.00 -15.57 -14.27
CA PRO A 69 2.07 -16.45 -14.69
C PRO A 69 1.51 -17.67 -15.43
N TYR A 70 2.06 -17.94 -16.62
CA TYR A 70 1.72 -19.08 -17.44
C TYR A 70 2.98 -19.61 -18.13
N PRO A 71 3.58 -20.72 -17.66
CA PRO A 71 3.07 -21.65 -16.64
C PRO A 71 3.03 -21.04 -15.22
N THR A 72 2.15 -21.56 -14.37
CA THR A 72 1.98 -21.09 -12.98
C THR A 72 3.13 -21.51 -12.08
N GLN A 73 3.89 -22.54 -12.46
CA GLN A 73 5.06 -23.01 -11.74
C GLN A 73 6.25 -23.17 -12.70
N ILE A 74 7.43 -22.76 -12.26
CA ILE A 74 8.68 -22.82 -13.03
C ILE A 74 9.79 -23.42 -12.18
N THR A 75 10.71 -24.16 -12.80
CA THR A 75 11.92 -24.62 -12.11
C THR A 75 12.91 -23.47 -11.89
N GLN A 76 13.93 -23.69 -11.05
CA GLN A 76 14.90 -22.65 -10.70
C GLN A 76 15.64 -22.03 -11.89
N ALA A 77 15.84 -22.79 -12.98
CA ALA A 77 16.57 -22.34 -14.19
C ALA A 77 15.63 -21.87 -15.32
N GLU A 78 14.32 -21.99 -15.15
CA GLU A 78 13.35 -21.60 -16.15
C GLU A 78 13.03 -20.10 -16.11
N LYS A 79 12.74 -19.55 -17.28
CA LYS A 79 12.27 -18.17 -17.44
C LYS A 79 10.78 -18.07 -17.14
N GLN A 80 10.38 -16.92 -16.63
CA GLN A 80 8.98 -16.65 -16.35
C GLN A 80 8.27 -16.10 -17.57
N PHE A 81 7.13 -16.70 -17.91
CA PHE A 81 6.20 -16.18 -18.90
C PHE A 81 4.89 -15.78 -18.24
N VAL A 82 4.29 -14.71 -18.74
CA VAL A 82 3.04 -14.18 -18.21
C VAL A 82 2.03 -13.96 -19.32
N THR A 83 0.76 -14.10 -18.95
CA THR A 83 -0.39 -13.80 -19.80
C THR A 83 -1.05 -12.51 -19.32
N PHE A 84 -1.30 -11.62 -20.27
CA PHE A 84 -2.13 -10.44 -20.09
C PHE A 84 -3.42 -10.62 -20.88
N GLU A 85 -4.55 -10.39 -20.21
CA GLU A 85 -5.88 -10.40 -20.81
C GLU A 85 -6.52 -9.01 -20.65
N GLY A 86 -6.99 -8.44 -21.76
CA GLY A 86 -7.55 -7.10 -21.82
C GLY A 86 -8.57 -6.95 -22.94
N ASN A 87 -8.78 -5.72 -23.40
CA ASN A 87 -9.67 -5.40 -24.50
C ASN A 87 -8.87 -4.73 -25.63
N HIS A 88 -9.11 -5.11 -26.89
CA HIS A 88 -8.51 -4.42 -28.03
C HIS A 88 -9.03 -2.99 -28.16
N TYR A 89 -10.32 -2.79 -27.90
CA TYR A 89 -11.00 -1.51 -28.08
C TYR A 89 -10.99 -0.66 -26.81
N PHE A 90 -11.05 0.66 -26.98
CA PHE A 90 -11.25 1.59 -25.88
C PHE A 90 -12.69 1.45 -25.36
N TYR A 91 -12.82 0.80 -24.21
CA TYR A 91 -14.13 0.55 -23.60
C TYR A 91 -14.73 1.85 -23.04
N SER A 92 -15.58 2.50 -23.84
CA SER A 92 -16.16 3.80 -23.49
C SER A 92 -17.63 3.91 -23.87
N PRO A 93 -18.42 4.75 -23.18
CA PRO A 93 -19.82 5.02 -23.54
C PRO A 93 -19.97 5.84 -24.83
N TYR A 94 -18.88 6.37 -25.38
CA TYR A 94 -18.88 7.21 -26.57
C TYR A 94 -18.37 6.41 -27.78
N ALA A 95 -18.94 6.67 -28.95
CA ALA A 95 -18.43 6.12 -30.21
C ALA A 95 -17.05 6.71 -30.50
N THR A 96 -16.12 5.86 -30.95
CA THR A 96 -14.74 6.23 -31.25
C THR A 96 -14.51 6.22 -32.75
N THR A 97 -14.15 7.36 -33.34
CA THR A 97 -13.90 7.47 -34.78
C THR A 97 -12.63 6.78 -35.23
N SER A 98 -11.54 6.87 -34.45
CA SER A 98 -10.27 6.23 -34.75
C SER A 98 -9.53 5.83 -33.48
N GLN A 99 -8.94 4.65 -33.48
CA GLN A 99 -8.16 4.12 -32.36
C GLN A 99 -6.91 3.40 -32.87
N THR A 100 -5.79 3.64 -32.19
CA THR A 100 -4.57 2.86 -32.31
C THR A 100 -4.16 2.43 -30.91
N THR A 101 -3.84 1.15 -30.73
CA THR A 101 -3.41 0.61 -29.43
C THR A 101 -1.97 0.14 -29.56
N ARG A 102 -1.06 0.69 -28.74
CA ARG A 102 0.33 0.27 -28.65
C ARG A 102 0.58 -0.41 -27.31
N VAL A 103 1.08 -1.64 -27.35
CA VAL A 103 1.42 -2.43 -26.16
C VAL A 103 2.93 -2.58 -26.09
N LYS A 104 3.53 -2.10 -25.00
CA LYS A 104 4.96 -2.29 -24.69
C LYS A 104 5.12 -3.49 -23.75
N LEU A 105 5.99 -4.40 -24.11
CA LEU A 105 6.27 -5.63 -23.35
C LEU A 105 7.57 -5.51 -22.57
N ALA A 106 7.77 -6.42 -21.61
CA ALA A 106 9.01 -6.49 -20.82
C ALA A 106 10.19 -7.10 -21.59
N SER A 107 9.90 -7.86 -22.66
CA SER A 107 10.89 -8.58 -23.45
C SER A 107 10.45 -8.71 -24.90
N ARG A 108 11.42 -8.98 -25.78
CA ARG A 108 11.21 -9.35 -27.19
C ARG A 108 10.73 -10.79 -27.35
N ASN A 109 10.71 -11.60 -26.29
CA ASN A 109 10.26 -12.99 -26.41
C ASN A 109 8.75 -13.06 -26.17
N VAL A 110 8.00 -13.29 -27.25
CA VAL A 110 6.54 -13.36 -27.26
C VAL A 110 6.14 -14.72 -27.81
N GLU A 111 5.38 -15.48 -27.03
CA GLU A 111 4.87 -16.80 -27.39
C GLU A 111 3.65 -16.68 -28.29
N SER A 112 2.67 -15.86 -27.89
CA SER A 112 1.45 -15.65 -28.66
C SER A 112 0.80 -14.31 -28.36
N TYR A 113 0.09 -13.77 -29.35
CA TYR A 113 -0.73 -12.57 -29.22
C TYR A 113 -1.89 -12.66 -30.21
N THR A 114 -3.02 -12.04 -29.88
CA THR A 114 -4.19 -11.95 -30.77
C THR A 114 -3.86 -11.16 -32.04
N LYS A 115 -4.40 -11.57 -33.19
CA LYS A 115 -4.04 -11.02 -34.52
C LYS A 115 -5.12 -10.14 -35.14
N LEU A 116 -5.95 -9.49 -34.34
CA LEU A 116 -7.03 -8.63 -34.82
C LEU A 116 -6.47 -7.44 -35.61
N GLY A 117 -6.92 -7.27 -36.86
CA GLY A 117 -6.54 -6.12 -37.69
C GLY A 117 -5.11 -6.15 -38.22
N ASN A 118 -4.49 -7.32 -38.33
CA ASN A 118 -3.10 -7.51 -38.79
C ASN A 118 -2.09 -6.63 -38.02
N PRO A 119 -1.94 -6.83 -36.71
CA PRO A 119 -1.06 -6.01 -35.88
C PRO A 119 0.40 -6.09 -36.35
N SER A 120 1.10 -4.95 -36.30
CA SER A 120 2.53 -4.88 -36.56
C SER A 120 3.31 -5.03 -35.27
N ARG A 121 4.40 -5.79 -35.31
CA ARG A 121 5.30 -5.99 -34.19
C ARG A 121 6.68 -5.45 -34.50
N SER A 122 7.23 -4.65 -33.59
CA SER A 122 8.59 -4.12 -33.65
C SER A 122 9.25 -4.39 -32.30
N ASP A 123 10.23 -5.30 -32.27
CA ASP A 123 10.96 -5.72 -31.06
C ASP A 123 10.04 -6.12 -29.88
N ASP A 124 9.92 -5.25 -28.89
CA ASP A 124 9.18 -5.38 -27.63
C ASP A 124 7.79 -4.70 -27.69
N THR A 125 7.42 -4.14 -28.84
CA THR A 125 6.21 -3.34 -29.01
C THR A 125 5.28 -3.97 -30.03
N ILE A 126 4.00 -4.09 -29.69
CA ILE A 126 2.92 -4.57 -30.58
C ILE A 126 1.95 -3.42 -30.83
N GLU A 127 1.65 -3.14 -32.09
CA GLU A 127 0.71 -2.11 -32.51
C GLU A 127 -0.53 -2.74 -33.17
N TYR A 128 -1.70 -2.36 -32.67
CA TYR A 128 -3.01 -2.76 -33.18
C TYR A 128 -3.74 -1.56 -33.80
N GLY A 129 -4.42 -1.83 -34.91
CA GLY A 129 -5.15 -0.82 -35.68
C GLY A 129 -4.29 -0.18 -36.78
N PRO A 130 -4.75 0.92 -37.39
CA PRO A 130 -5.84 1.78 -36.94
C PRO A 130 -7.22 1.15 -37.12
N PHE A 131 -8.00 1.13 -36.04
CA PHE A 131 -9.43 0.79 -36.09
C PHE A 131 -10.25 2.05 -36.36
N LYS A 132 -11.33 1.93 -37.13
CA LYS A 132 -12.23 3.04 -37.49
C LYS A 132 -13.66 2.74 -37.04
N ASP A 133 -14.37 3.80 -36.66
CA ASP A 133 -15.81 3.81 -36.38
C ASP A 133 -16.26 2.71 -35.40
N ILE A 134 -15.63 2.66 -34.23
CA ILE A 134 -15.94 1.70 -33.17
C ILE A 134 -17.18 2.17 -32.39
N PRO A 135 -18.24 1.34 -32.26
CA PRO A 135 -19.44 1.71 -31.52
C PRO A 135 -19.18 1.82 -30.01
N ALA A 136 -20.08 2.51 -29.31
CA ALA A 136 -20.04 2.60 -27.85
C ALA A 136 -20.07 1.21 -27.20
N TRP A 137 -19.35 1.06 -26.08
CA TRP A 137 -19.26 -0.17 -25.29
C TRP A 137 -18.72 -1.40 -26.04
N SER A 138 -17.89 -1.18 -27.07
CA SER A 138 -17.25 -2.26 -27.83
C SER A 138 -16.26 -3.06 -26.98
N HIS A 139 -16.36 -4.38 -27.08
CA HIS A 139 -15.52 -5.30 -26.35
C HIS A 139 -15.06 -6.44 -27.27
N ASP A 140 -13.75 -6.64 -27.34
CA ASP A 140 -13.10 -7.75 -28.02
C ASP A 140 -11.85 -8.19 -27.23
N PRO A 141 -11.74 -9.47 -26.84
CA PRO A 141 -10.72 -9.95 -25.93
C PRO A 141 -9.31 -9.89 -26.55
N LEU A 142 -8.42 -9.12 -25.92
CA LEU A 142 -6.99 -9.06 -26.21
C LEU A 142 -6.26 -10.03 -25.28
N LYS A 143 -5.44 -10.92 -25.84
CA LYS A 143 -4.60 -11.83 -25.05
C LYS A 143 -3.17 -11.81 -25.59
N ILE A 144 -2.21 -11.64 -24.70
CA ILE A 144 -0.77 -11.61 -25.01
C ILE A 144 -0.03 -12.49 -24.01
N HIS A 145 0.82 -13.39 -24.50
CA HIS A 145 1.67 -14.28 -23.72
C HIS A 145 3.13 -14.04 -24.07
N TYR A 146 3.92 -13.60 -23.09
CA TYR A 146 5.30 -13.14 -23.31
C TYR A 146 6.20 -13.39 -22.09
N GLU A 147 7.52 -13.37 -22.30
CA GLU A 147 8.52 -13.52 -21.24
C GLU A 147 8.57 -12.25 -20.38
N ASN A 148 8.46 -12.41 -19.06
CA ASN A 148 8.63 -11.31 -18.11
C ASN A 148 9.27 -11.82 -16.81
N ASN A 149 10.58 -11.58 -16.68
CA ASN A 149 11.38 -11.94 -15.51
C ASN A 149 11.60 -10.75 -14.54
N SER A 150 10.83 -9.68 -14.67
CA SER A 150 10.87 -8.56 -13.71
C SER A 150 10.53 -9.06 -12.29
N PRO A 151 10.91 -8.36 -11.22
CA PRO A 151 10.61 -8.79 -9.85
C PRO A 151 9.10 -8.68 -9.54
N PHE A 152 8.39 -9.80 -9.47
CA PHE A 152 6.95 -9.83 -9.12
C PHE A 152 6.78 -9.82 -7.61
N LEU A 153 6.88 -8.64 -7.00
CA LEU A 153 6.68 -8.43 -5.57
C LEU A 153 5.29 -7.85 -5.29
N THR A 154 4.69 -8.31 -4.20
CA THR A 154 3.45 -7.74 -3.66
C THR A 154 3.55 -7.67 -2.16
N ILE A 155 3.28 -6.49 -1.61
CA ILE A 155 3.13 -6.31 -0.17
C ILE A 155 1.69 -6.72 0.19
N THR A 156 1.52 -7.88 0.80
CA THR A 156 0.19 -8.42 1.15
C THR A 156 -0.45 -7.59 2.26
N SER A 157 0.36 -7.17 3.21
CA SER A 157 -0.05 -6.34 4.34
C SER A 157 1.10 -5.47 4.79
N MET A 158 0.79 -4.21 5.06
CA MET A 158 1.72 -3.26 5.63
C MET A 158 1.08 -2.55 6.81
N THR A 159 1.81 -2.45 7.92
CA THR A 159 1.43 -1.60 9.04
C THR A 159 2.47 -0.51 9.19
N ARG A 160 2.07 0.75 9.00
CA ARG A 160 2.90 1.93 9.21
C ARG A 160 2.50 2.58 10.53
N LEU A 161 3.39 2.56 11.50
CA LEU A 161 3.24 3.19 12.81
C LEU A 161 4.03 4.50 12.81
N ILE A 162 3.37 5.60 13.15
CA ILE A 162 3.99 6.92 13.28
C ILE A 162 3.73 7.40 14.70
N GLU A 163 4.78 7.53 15.50
CA GLU A 163 4.71 8.02 16.87
C GLU A 163 5.28 9.44 16.95
N VAL A 164 4.44 10.38 17.39
CA VAL A 164 4.79 11.80 17.45
C VAL A 164 5.15 12.19 18.88
N SER A 165 6.40 12.61 19.09
CA SER A 165 6.86 13.14 20.37
C SER A 165 7.11 14.64 20.29
N HIS A 166 6.52 15.40 21.22
CA HIS A 166 6.78 16.84 21.35
C HIS A 166 8.15 17.15 21.94
N TRP A 167 8.88 16.14 22.41
CA TRP A 167 10.27 16.27 22.84
C TRP A 167 11.27 16.39 21.69
N GLY A 168 10.83 16.28 20.42
CA GLY A 168 11.65 16.63 19.26
C GLY A 168 11.79 15.55 18.18
N ASN A 169 11.19 14.37 18.37
CA ASN A 169 11.34 13.23 17.46
C ASN A 169 9.99 12.73 16.95
N ILE A 170 9.97 12.24 15.71
CA ILE A 170 8.89 11.44 15.15
C ILE A 170 9.49 10.10 14.77
N ALA A 171 9.06 9.03 15.43
CA ALA A 171 9.50 7.68 15.13
C ALA A 171 8.53 7.05 14.13
N VAL A 172 9.06 6.47 13.06
CA VAL A 172 8.28 5.72 12.07
C VAL A 172 8.77 4.28 12.07
N GLU A 173 7.84 3.34 12.20
CA GLU A 173 8.11 1.91 12.05
C GLU A 173 7.13 1.31 11.04
N GLU A 174 7.66 0.58 10.08
CA GLU A 174 6.91 -0.10 9.04
C GLU A 174 7.12 -1.59 9.14
N THR A 175 6.04 -2.32 9.41
CA THR A 175 6.01 -3.77 9.35
C THR A 175 5.46 -4.20 7.99
N VAL A 176 6.24 -4.97 7.24
CA VAL A 176 5.97 -5.31 5.84
C VAL A 176 5.90 -6.83 5.66
N ASP A 177 4.75 -7.31 5.19
CA ASP A 177 4.57 -8.67 4.67
C ASP A 177 4.73 -8.66 3.15
N LEU A 178 5.85 -9.18 2.67
CA LEU A 178 6.20 -9.20 1.25
C LEU A 178 6.09 -10.62 0.70
N LYS A 179 5.47 -10.77 -0.47
CA LYS A 179 5.32 -12.04 -1.18
C LYS A 179 5.79 -11.90 -2.63
N HIS A 180 6.49 -12.92 -3.13
CA HIS A 180 6.73 -13.04 -4.56
C HIS A 180 5.51 -13.67 -5.26
N THR A 181 4.81 -12.90 -6.09
CA THR A 181 3.54 -13.28 -6.74
C THR A 181 3.68 -13.80 -8.17
N GLY A 182 4.90 -13.84 -8.71
CA GLY A 182 5.22 -14.53 -9.96
C GLY A 182 5.04 -16.05 -9.92
N ALA A 183 5.51 -16.73 -10.96
CA ALA A 183 5.38 -18.18 -11.11
C ALA A 183 6.08 -18.92 -9.95
N SER A 184 5.37 -19.85 -9.29
CA SER A 184 5.88 -20.50 -8.09
C SER A 184 7.03 -21.45 -8.39
N LEU A 185 7.99 -21.57 -7.47
CA LEU A 185 9.10 -22.51 -7.65
C LEU A 185 8.61 -23.96 -7.67
N LYS A 186 8.93 -24.67 -8.75
CA LYS A 186 8.70 -26.10 -8.92
C LYS A 186 10.00 -26.86 -8.67
N GLY A 187 9.92 -27.87 -7.80
CA GLY A 187 11.06 -28.71 -7.46
C GLY A 187 11.95 -28.13 -6.36
N PRO A 188 13.12 -28.73 -6.12
CA PRO A 188 14.02 -28.32 -5.04
C PRO A 188 14.75 -27.02 -5.39
N PHE A 189 15.03 -26.23 -4.34
CA PHE A 189 15.97 -25.12 -4.43
C PHE A 189 17.41 -25.65 -4.22
N SER A 190 18.27 -25.41 -5.20
CA SER A 190 19.70 -25.73 -5.16
C SER A 190 20.52 -24.45 -5.01
N ARG A 191 21.08 -24.24 -3.81
CA ARG A 191 22.01 -23.12 -3.56
C ARG A 191 23.26 -23.21 -4.43
N TYR A 192 23.75 -24.44 -4.68
CA TYR A 192 24.92 -24.67 -5.52
C TYR A 192 24.71 -24.14 -6.93
N ASP A 193 23.58 -24.50 -7.56
CA ASP A 193 23.26 -24.03 -8.91
C ASP A 193 22.99 -22.53 -8.93
N TYR A 194 22.32 -22.01 -7.90
CA TYR A 194 22.05 -20.57 -7.76
C TYR A 194 23.33 -19.71 -7.70
N GLN A 195 24.39 -20.23 -7.07
CA GLN A 195 25.67 -19.52 -6.95
C GLN A 195 26.58 -19.74 -8.16
N ARG A 196 26.56 -20.94 -8.76
CA ARG A 196 27.46 -21.29 -9.87
C ARG A 196 26.95 -20.81 -11.22
N GLN A 197 25.64 -20.77 -11.42
CA GLN A 197 25.02 -20.38 -12.68
C GLN A 197 24.36 -19.00 -12.56
N PRO A 198 24.87 -17.98 -13.25
CA PRO A 198 24.26 -16.64 -13.24
C PRO A 198 22.80 -16.62 -13.70
N ASP A 199 22.45 -17.51 -14.63
CA ASP A 199 21.11 -17.66 -15.20
C ASP A 199 20.15 -18.47 -14.31
N SER A 200 20.62 -18.96 -13.16
CA SER A 200 19.76 -19.69 -12.21
C SER A 200 19.06 -18.68 -11.30
N GLY A 201 17.73 -18.62 -11.36
CA GLY A 201 16.91 -17.69 -10.59
C GLY A 201 16.81 -16.28 -11.17
N ILE A 202 16.72 -16.14 -12.50
CA ILE A 202 16.53 -14.83 -13.18
C ILE A 202 15.27 -14.12 -12.68
N SER A 203 14.20 -14.87 -12.43
CA SER A 203 12.93 -14.35 -11.90
C SER A 203 12.93 -14.15 -10.38
N SER A 204 14.02 -14.48 -9.67
CA SER A 204 14.09 -14.34 -8.21
C SER A 204 14.49 -12.94 -7.77
N VAL A 205 14.07 -12.55 -6.57
CA VAL A 205 14.43 -11.25 -5.99
C VAL A 205 15.55 -11.42 -4.96
N LYS A 206 16.71 -10.82 -5.25
CA LYS A 206 17.89 -10.81 -4.37
C LYS A 206 17.89 -9.63 -3.41
N SER A 207 17.55 -8.46 -3.92
CA SER A 207 17.51 -7.20 -3.18
C SER A 207 16.52 -6.24 -3.83
N PHE A 208 16.10 -5.23 -3.09
CA PHE A 208 15.32 -4.11 -3.58
C PHE A 208 15.72 -2.85 -2.81
N LYS A 209 15.45 -1.68 -3.39
CA LYS A 209 15.82 -0.40 -2.79
C LYS A 209 14.58 0.30 -2.22
N THR A 210 14.70 0.74 -0.99
CA THR A 210 13.74 1.61 -0.30
C THR A 210 14.30 3.02 -0.29
N ILE A 211 13.42 4.02 -0.44
CA ILE A 211 13.83 5.43 -0.45
C ILE A 211 13.18 6.08 0.76
N LEU A 212 14.01 6.44 1.73
CA LEU A 212 13.61 7.09 2.97
C LEU A 212 13.75 8.61 2.83
N PRO A 213 13.00 9.40 3.63
CA PRO A 213 13.18 10.85 3.67
C PRO A 213 14.64 11.24 4.01
N ALA A 214 15.12 12.37 3.46
CA ALA A 214 16.51 12.83 3.65
C ALA A 214 16.91 12.98 5.12
N ALA A 215 15.95 13.35 5.98
CA ALA A 215 16.17 13.54 7.41
C ALA A 215 16.08 12.26 8.25
N ALA A 216 15.97 11.08 7.61
CA ALA A 216 15.91 9.81 8.32
C ALA A 216 17.20 9.54 9.11
N GLN A 217 17.05 9.29 10.41
CA GLN A 217 18.11 8.95 11.35
C GLN A 217 17.81 7.62 12.03
N ASP A 218 18.83 7.01 12.65
CA ASP A 218 18.70 5.77 13.43
C ASP A 218 17.94 4.64 12.71
N VAL A 219 18.22 4.47 11.41
CA VAL A 219 17.54 3.45 10.59
C VAL A 219 17.92 2.06 11.08
N TYR A 220 16.91 1.22 11.34
CA TYR A 220 17.11 -0.18 11.66
C TYR A 220 16.30 -1.11 10.75
N TYR A 221 16.84 -2.31 10.53
CA TYR A 221 16.24 -3.35 9.71
C TYR A 221 16.26 -4.68 10.47
N ARG A 222 15.07 -5.17 10.84
CA ARG A 222 14.92 -6.37 11.66
C ARG A 222 13.79 -7.26 11.15
N ASP A 223 13.78 -8.50 11.60
CA ASP A 223 12.63 -9.40 11.51
C ASP A 223 12.20 -9.88 12.90
N GLU A 224 11.23 -10.79 12.96
CA GLU A 224 10.72 -11.35 14.22
C GLU A 224 11.79 -12.06 15.04
N ILE A 225 12.85 -12.57 14.39
CA ILE A 225 13.91 -13.35 15.03
C ILE A 225 15.18 -12.53 15.31
N GLY A 226 15.21 -11.25 14.94
CA GLY A 226 16.26 -10.31 15.32
C GLY A 226 16.75 -9.41 14.19
N ASN A 227 17.98 -8.91 14.33
CA ASN A 227 18.56 -7.98 13.37
C ASN A 227 18.90 -8.69 12.04
N ILE A 228 18.78 -7.95 10.93
CA ILE A 228 19.27 -8.38 9.62
C ILE A 228 20.37 -7.42 9.19
N SER A 229 21.62 -7.90 9.19
CA SER A 229 22.79 -7.09 8.83
C SER A 229 22.98 -6.88 7.33
N THR A 230 22.22 -7.57 6.48
CA THR A 230 22.30 -7.48 5.02
C THR A 230 21.50 -6.31 4.46
N SER A 231 21.87 -5.10 4.87
CA SER A 231 21.35 -3.83 4.32
C SER A 231 22.51 -2.87 4.02
N HIS A 232 22.32 -1.97 3.07
CA HIS A 232 23.30 -0.94 2.74
C HIS A 232 22.59 0.41 2.61
N LEU A 233 23.00 1.38 3.40
CA LEU A 233 22.42 2.71 3.45
C LEU A 233 23.35 3.71 2.76
N LEU A 234 22.80 4.50 1.84
CA LEU A 234 23.47 5.57 1.12
C LEU A 234 22.72 6.89 1.35
N ILE A 235 23.38 7.83 2.03
CA ILE A 235 22.82 9.17 2.29
C ILE A 235 23.09 10.03 1.07
N LEU A 236 22.03 10.52 0.42
CA LEU A 236 22.09 11.48 -0.68
C LEU A 236 21.60 12.85 -0.19
N GLU A 237 21.73 13.89 -1.01
CA GLU A 237 21.28 15.24 -0.66
C GLU A 237 19.76 15.32 -0.46
N ASP A 238 18.99 14.64 -1.31
CA ASP A 238 17.52 14.73 -1.33
C ASP A 238 16.80 13.53 -0.69
N SER A 239 17.52 12.46 -0.34
CA SER A 239 16.93 11.22 0.19
C SER A 239 17.96 10.31 0.83
N VAL A 240 17.49 9.32 1.60
CA VAL A 240 18.34 8.22 2.07
C VAL A 240 17.94 6.95 1.33
N GLU A 241 18.83 6.43 0.48
CA GLU A 241 18.64 5.15 -0.20
C GLU A 241 19.03 4.00 0.73
N MET A 242 18.18 2.98 0.81
CA MET A 242 18.43 1.77 1.60
C MET A 242 18.25 0.54 0.71
N GLU A 243 19.36 -0.12 0.35
CA GLU A 243 19.31 -1.43 -0.30
C GLU A 243 19.03 -2.50 0.76
N ILE A 244 17.89 -3.18 0.62
CA ILE A 244 17.44 -4.24 1.52
C ILE A 244 17.69 -5.59 0.84
N ARG A 245 18.36 -6.50 1.56
CA ARG A 245 18.50 -7.90 1.18
C ARG A 245 17.83 -8.78 2.22
N PRO A 246 16.72 -9.47 1.89
CA PRO A 246 16.12 -10.45 2.77
C PRO A 246 17.09 -11.59 3.10
N ARG A 247 16.84 -12.34 4.19
CA ARG A 247 17.70 -13.47 4.62
C ARG A 247 17.89 -14.55 3.54
N PHE A 248 16.95 -14.66 2.62
CA PHE A 248 16.97 -15.59 1.49
C PHE A 248 16.39 -14.91 0.25
N PRO A 249 16.87 -15.25 -0.96
CA PRO A 249 16.28 -14.73 -2.19
C PRO A 249 14.82 -15.19 -2.31
N LEU A 250 13.94 -14.32 -2.78
CA LEU A 250 12.53 -14.66 -2.93
C LEU A 250 12.29 -15.29 -4.30
N PHE A 251 11.96 -16.58 -4.30
CA PHE A 251 11.39 -17.25 -5.47
C PHE A 251 9.86 -17.17 -5.41
N GLY A 252 9.19 -17.43 -6.54
CA GLY A 252 7.73 -17.37 -6.60
C GLY A 252 7.04 -18.21 -5.53
N GLY A 253 6.08 -17.59 -4.85
CA GLY A 253 5.34 -18.17 -3.74
C GLY A 253 5.97 -17.93 -2.36
N TRP A 254 7.27 -17.58 -2.30
CA TRP A 254 7.94 -17.32 -1.02
C TRP A 254 7.50 -15.98 -0.43
N LYS A 255 7.56 -15.90 0.90
CA LYS A 255 7.16 -14.73 1.68
C LYS A 255 8.28 -14.34 2.63
N THR A 256 8.40 -13.06 2.90
CA THR A 256 9.26 -12.54 3.96
C THR A 256 8.48 -11.50 4.76
N HIS A 257 8.77 -11.45 6.05
CA HIS A 257 8.20 -10.49 6.98
C HIS A 257 9.37 -9.74 7.60
N TYR A 258 9.32 -8.42 7.56
CA TYR A 258 10.37 -7.59 8.13
C TYR A 258 9.82 -6.27 8.64
N MET A 259 10.63 -5.61 9.46
CA MET A 259 10.37 -4.29 10.00
C MET A 259 11.51 -3.34 9.64
N VAL A 260 11.16 -2.17 9.12
CA VAL A 260 12.08 -1.04 8.94
C VAL A 260 11.59 0.09 9.82
N GLY A 261 12.47 0.67 10.63
CA GLY A 261 12.13 1.85 11.40
C GLY A 261 13.22 2.90 11.34
N TYR A 262 12.82 4.15 11.53
CA TYR A 262 13.69 5.31 11.47
C TYR A 262 13.09 6.48 12.26
N ASN A 263 13.96 7.39 12.69
CA ASN A 263 13.63 8.62 13.38
C ASN A 263 13.66 9.80 12.42
N LEU A 264 12.77 10.76 12.62
CA LEU A 264 12.72 12.02 11.89
C LEU A 264 12.71 13.19 12.88
N PRO A 265 13.44 14.28 12.60
CA PRO A 265 13.33 15.49 13.39
C PRO A 265 11.92 16.09 13.28
N SER A 266 11.30 16.43 14.41
CA SER A 266 9.91 16.89 14.41
C SER A 266 9.69 18.22 13.68
N TYR A 267 10.68 19.11 13.66
CA TYR A 267 10.56 20.46 13.09
C TYR A 267 10.27 20.49 11.58
N GLU A 268 10.58 19.43 10.82
CA GLU A 268 10.31 19.37 9.38
C GLU A 268 8.85 19.01 9.06
N TYR A 269 8.22 18.21 9.93
CA TYR A 269 6.92 17.59 9.68
C TYR A 269 5.82 18.13 10.61
N LEU A 270 6.19 18.77 11.72
CA LEU A 270 5.26 19.28 12.73
C LEU A 270 5.27 20.81 12.77
N TYR A 271 4.13 21.41 12.44
CA TYR A 271 3.91 22.85 12.43
C TYR A 271 3.04 23.23 13.63
N ASN A 272 3.30 24.38 14.25
CA ASN A 272 2.51 24.86 15.37
C ASN A 272 2.16 26.34 15.28
N LEU A 273 1.00 26.69 15.86
CA LEU A 273 0.54 28.05 16.08
C LEU A 273 -0.16 28.11 17.44
N GLY A 274 0.55 28.61 18.46
CA GLY A 274 0.09 28.55 19.85
C GLY A 274 -0.05 27.10 20.34
N ASP A 275 -1.27 26.70 20.69
CA ASP A 275 -1.63 25.35 21.13
C ASP A 275 -2.19 24.47 19.99
N GLN A 276 -2.25 24.99 18.77
CA GLN A 276 -2.68 24.23 17.58
C GLN A 276 -1.46 23.64 16.88
N TYR A 277 -1.54 22.37 16.54
CA TYR A 277 -0.51 21.62 15.85
C TYR A 277 -1.05 21.01 14.55
N ALA A 278 -0.22 20.98 13.52
CA ALA A 278 -0.48 20.34 12.25
C ALA A 278 0.69 19.41 11.91
N LEU A 279 0.43 18.10 11.88
CA LEU A 279 1.38 17.10 11.41
C LEU A 279 1.15 16.87 9.92
N LYS A 280 2.17 17.08 9.10
CA LYS A 280 2.15 16.79 7.65
C LYS A 280 3.13 15.66 7.35
N MET A 281 2.63 14.50 6.94
CA MET A 281 3.47 13.34 6.60
C MET A 281 2.88 12.53 5.45
N ARG A 282 3.72 11.75 4.76
CA ARG A 282 3.28 10.82 3.72
C ARG A 282 2.40 9.72 4.30
N PHE A 283 1.27 9.43 3.64
CA PHE A 283 0.35 8.34 4.02
C PHE A 283 0.99 6.97 3.85
N ILE A 284 1.65 6.79 2.71
CA ILE A 284 2.44 5.64 2.31
C ILE A 284 3.74 6.19 1.75
N ASP A 285 4.85 5.50 2.01
CA ASP A 285 6.16 5.90 1.52
C ASP A 285 6.69 4.88 0.52
N HIS A 286 7.85 5.17 -0.05
CA HIS A 286 8.46 4.32 -1.07
C HIS A 286 9.17 3.11 -0.44
N VAL A 287 8.67 1.91 -0.71
CA VAL A 287 9.26 0.64 -0.29
C VAL A 287 10.15 0.05 -1.39
N PHE A 288 9.67 0.00 -2.64
CA PHE A 288 10.41 -0.41 -3.83
C PHE A 288 9.74 0.14 -5.10
N ASP A 289 10.50 0.21 -6.20
CA ASP A 289 10.02 0.73 -7.48
C ASP A 289 8.78 -0.04 -7.97
N GLU A 290 7.76 0.68 -8.48
CA GLU A 290 6.49 0.09 -8.93
C GLU A 290 5.76 -0.71 -7.83
N GLN A 291 5.86 -0.26 -6.57
CA GLN A 291 5.25 -0.96 -5.45
C GLN A 291 3.75 -1.22 -5.61
N LEU A 292 3.35 -2.40 -5.13
CA LEU A 292 1.96 -2.82 -5.03
C LEU A 292 1.67 -3.30 -3.61
N LEU A 293 0.68 -2.67 -2.97
CA LEU A 293 0.15 -3.04 -1.66
C LEU A 293 -1.30 -3.50 -1.77
N ASP A 294 -1.59 -4.67 -1.24
CA ASP A 294 -2.97 -5.17 -1.14
C ASP A 294 -3.71 -4.50 0.03
N SER A 295 -3.06 -4.38 1.19
CA SER A 295 -3.64 -3.78 2.38
C SER A 295 -2.62 -2.95 3.17
N LEU A 296 -3.04 -1.76 3.58
CA LEU A 296 -2.27 -0.82 4.40
C LEU A 296 -3.09 -0.41 5.62
N THR A 297 -2.46 -0.49 6.78
CA THR A 297 -2.95 0.09 8.03
C THR A 297 -1.96 1.15 8.50
N VAL A 298 -2.38 2.40 8.54
CA VAL A 298 -1.59 3.50 9.10
C VAL A 298 -2.09 3.78 10.51
N LYS A 299 -1.19 3.80 11.49
CA LYS A 299 -1.47 4.11 12.89
C LYS A 299 -0.64 5.32 13.28
N ILE A 300 -1.29 6.38 13.73
CA ILE A 300 -0.64 7.62 14.12
C ILE A 300 -0.91 7.83 15.60
N ILE A 301 0.14 7.70 16.40
CA ILE A 301 0.12 7.91 17.85
C ILE A 301 0.47 9.37 18.10
N LEU A 302 -0.53 10.11 18.57
CA LEU A 302 -0.37 11.48 19.07
C LEU A 302 0.09 11.46 20.54
N PRO A 303 0.78 12.52 21.00
CA PRO A 303 1.24 12.60 22.38
C PRO A 303 0.08 12.63 23.38
N GLU A 304 0.41 12.39 24.64
CA GLU A 304 -0.56 12.41 25.72
C GLU A 304 -1.26 13.76 25.88
N GLY A 305 -2.57 13.76 26.12
CA GLY A 305 -3.36 14.99 26.23
C GLY A 305 -3.63 15.71 24.90
N ALA A 306 -3.21 15.16 23.75
CA ALA A 306 -3.62 15.68 22.44
C ALA A 306 -5.13 15.52 22.25
N LYS A 307 -5.81 16.63 22.01
CA LYS A 307 -7.24 16.66 21.66
C LYS A 307 -7.36 16.83 20.16
N HIS A 308 -7.91 15.82 19.49
CA HIS A 308 -8.15 15.89 18.05
C HIS A 308 -9.41 16.70 17.76
N ALA A 309 -9.25 17.85 17.11
CA ALA A 309 -10.32 18.85 16.95
C ALA A 309 -11.29 18.59 15.78
N GLY A 310 -11.15 17.51 15.00
CA GLY A 310 -12.07 17.33 13.87
C GLY A 310 -12.01 15.99 13.16
N ARG A 311 -13.19 15.50 12.80
CA ARG A 311 -13.52 14.32 11.97
C ARG A 311 -13.00 14.41 10.51
N ARG A 312 -11.96 15.19 10.24
CA ARG A 312 -11.50 15.59 8.89
C ARG A 312 -9.98 15.47 8.80
N VAL A 313 -9.52 14.32 8.31
CA VAL A 313 -8.20 14.22 7.70
C VAL A 313 -8.28 14.91 6.34
N PHE A 314 -7.48 15.96 6.16
CA PHE A 314 -7.31 16.58 4.86
C PHE A 314 -6.16 15.83 4.17
N LEU A 315 -6.50 15.05 3.15
CA LEU A 315 -5.51 14.63 2.16
C LEU A 315 -5.09 15.91 1.42
N ALA A 316 -3.80 16.22 1.41
CA ALA A 316 -3.29 17.41 0.75
C ALA A 316 -3.74 17.38 -0.72
N GLU A 317 -4.51 18.41 -1.09
CA GLU A 317 -5.13 18.68 -2.38
C GLU A 317 -4.62 17.87 -3.59
N ARG A 318 -5.43 16.87 -4.01
CA ARG A 318 -5.57 16.38 -5.40
C ARG A 318 -6.68 15.33 -5.59
N THR A 319 -7.55 15.15 -4.61
CA THR A 319 -8.68 14.20 -4.71
C THR A 319 -9.99 14.99 -4.84
N PRO A 320 -10.78 14.81 -5.92
CA PRO A 320 -12.07 15.49 -6.03
C PRO A 320 -13.00 15.10 -4.86
N PRO A 321 -13.91 16.00 -4.43
CA PRO A 321 -14.61 15.93 -3.14
C PRO A 321 -15.64 14.78 -2.98
N ASN A 322 -15.71 13.84 -3.93
CA ASN A 322 -16.78 12.84 -4.01
C ASN A 322 -16.32 11.37 -3.94
N LEU A 323 -15.07 11.07 -3.56
CA LEU A 323 -14.75 9.70 -3.15
C LEU A 323 -15.17 9.48 -1.70
N GLN A 324 -15.96 8.42 -1.51
CA GLN A 324 -16.51 7.96 -0.25
C GLN A 324 -15.63 8.31 0.94
N LYS A 325 -16.17 9.20 1.79
CA LYS A 325 -15.79 9.31 3.18
C LYS A 325 -15.61 7.90 3.74
N THR A 326 -14.47 7.73 4.41
CA THR A 326 -14.15 6.79 5.49
C THR A 326 -12.98 5.84 5.13
N PRO A 327 -11.72 6.27 5.29
CA PRO A 327 -10.82 5.42 6.08
C PRO A 327 -11.54 5.24 7.43
N GLY A 328 -11.71 3.99 7.89
CA GLY A 328 -12.28 3.70 9.20
C GLY A 328 -11.40 4.31 10.28
N MET A 329 -11.59 5.59 10.56
CA MET A 329 -10.78 6.35 11.47
C MET A 329 -11.38 6.26 12.85
N TYR A 330 -10.93 5.26 13.56
CA TYR A 330 -11.28 5.04 14.94
C TYR A 330 -10.20 5.69 15.80
N ASN A 331 -10.62 6.56 16.71
CA ASN A 331 -9.78 6.95 17.82
C ASN A 331 -9.76 5.75 18.77
N ILE A 332 -8.62 5.07 18.88
CA ILE A 332 -8.44 3.99 19.85
C ILE A 332 -7.50 4.53 20.92
N CYS A 333 -7.98 4.67 22.15
CA CYS A 333 -7.09 4.87 23.28
C CYS A 333 -6.44 3.52 23.60
N LEU A 334 -5.13 3.39 23.43
CA LEU A 334 -4.41 2.23 23.96
C LEU A 334 -4.22 2.42 25.46
N ASP A 335 -5.07 1.74 26.22
CA ASP A 335 -4.85 1.49 27.63
C ASP A 335 -3.90 0.29 27.76
N LYS A 336 -2.76 0.49 28.42
CA LYS A 336 -1.88 -0.62 28.82
C LYS A 336 -2.61 -1.31 29.98
N LYS A 337 -3.57 -2.19 29.67
CA LYS A 337 -4.40 -2.89 30.67
C LYS A 337 -3.53 -3.49 31.77
N LEU A 338 -3.47 -2.77 32.89
CA LEU A 338 -3.07 -3.29 34.19
C LEU A 338 -4.15 -2.80 35.15
N GLY A 339 -5.02 -3.71 35.58
CA GLY A 339 -5.89 -3.49 36.74
C GLY A 339 -7.18 -2.74 36.45
N SER A 340 -8.28 -3.43 36.73
CA SER A 340 -9.63 -2.90 36.89
C SER A 340 -9.68 -1.71 37.86
N ASN A 341 -10.48 -0.71 37.47
CA ASN A 341 -11.11 0.32 38.32
C ASN A 341 -10.24 1.53 38.71
N GLN A 342 -9.92 2.39 37.73
CA GLN A 342 -9.70 3.83 37.98
C GLN A 342 -9.93 4.63 36.69
N GLU A 343 -10.46 5.84 36.84
CA GLU A 343 -10.90 6.75 35.78
C GLU A 343 -9.95 6.77 34.56
N GLU A 344 -10.51 6.43 33.40
CA GLU A 344 -9.81 6.23 32.13
C GLU A 344 -9.14 7.53 31.65
N THR A 345 -7.92 7.78 32.08
CA THR A 345 -7.06 8.82 31.49
C THR A 345 -6.46 8.21 30.22
N CYS A 346 -7.07 8.45 29.05
CA CYS A 346 -6.51 8.03 27.77
C CYS A 346 -5.09 8.62 27.62
N LYS A 347 -4.06 7.78 27.80
CA LYS A 347 -2.65 8.21 27.68
C LYS A 347 -2.37 8.73 26.28
N ASN A 348 -2.45 7.92 25.22
CA ASN A 348 -2.18 8.40 23.86
C ASN A 348 -3.40 8.27 22.95
N THR A 349 -3.65 9.30 22.14
CA THR A 349 -4.68 9.26 21.08
C THR A 349 -4.11 8.60 19.83
N ILE A 350 -4.74 7.51 19.36
CA ILE A 350 -4.29 6.80 18.16
C ILE A 350 -5.31 6.96 17.05
N ILE A 351 -4.84 7.46 15.91
CA ILE A 351 -5.61 7.58 14.69
C ILE A 351 -5.25 6.40 13.80
N VAL A 352 -6.23 5.57 13.46
CA VAL A 352 -6.03 4.40 12.58
C VAL A 352 -6.68 4.64 11.23
N ALA A 353 -5.98 4.42 10.12
CA ALA A 353 -6.54 4.52 8.78
C ALA A 353 -6.26 3.24 7.99
N TYR A 354 -7.27 2.74 7.30
CA TYR A 354 -7.20 1.52 6.50
C TYR A 354 -7.39 1.86 5.02
N LYS A 355 -6.54 1.32 4.15
CA LYS A 355 -6.68 1.45 2.70
C LYS A 355 -6.14 0.23 1.98
N ASN A 356 -6.78 -0.16 0.88
CA ASN A 356 -6.44 -1.34 0.10
C ASN A 356 -6.06 -0.96 -1.33
N ASN A 357 -5.33 -1.85 -2.01
CA ASN A 357 -4.93 -1.72 -3.42
C ASN A 357 -4.23 -0.39 -3.71
N LEU A 358 -3.08 -0.20 -3.08
CA LEU A 358 -2.24 0.98 -3.22
C LEU A 358 -1.10 0.69 -4.20
N VAL A 359 -0.71 1.74 -4.91
CA VAL A 359 0.40 1.76 -5.86
C VAL A 359 1.25 3.00 -5.59
N GLU A 360 2.46 3.05 -6.13
CA GLU A 360 3.41 4.15 -5.94
C GLU A 360 2.81 5.55 -6.14
N GLN A 361 1.91 5.73 -7.12
CA GLN A 361 1.27 7.03 -7.39
C GLN A 361 0.28 7.49 -6.30
N HIS A 362 0.06 6.67 -5.27
CA HIS A 362 -0.70 7.04 -4.07
C HIS A 362 0.16 7.60 -2.93
N ILE A 363 1.47 7.75 -3.12
CA ILE A 363 2.34 8.48 -2.19
C ILE A 363 1.87 9.94 -2.16
N GLN A 364 1.19 10.31 -1.09
CA GLN A 364 0.57 11.62 -0.89
C GLN A 364 0.69 12.03 0.57
N ASP A 365 0.78 13.34 0.81
CA ASP A 365 0.83 13.90 2.14
C ASP A 365 -0.57 13.93 2.78
N VAL A 366 -0.59 13.64 4.07
CA VAL A 366 -1.75 13.73 4.95
C VAL A 366 -1.46 14.78 5.99
N VAL A 367 -2.43 15.67 6.23
CA VAL A 367 -2.34 16.68 7.29
C VAL A 367 -3.32 16.35 8.42
N ILE A 368 -2.80 16.27 9.63
CA ILE A 368 -3.58 16.03 10.85
C ILE A 368 -3.47 17.24 11.77
N HIS A 369 -4.62 17.81 12.08
CA HIS A 369 -4.73 18.91 13.04
C HIS A 369 -5.13 18.38 14.42
N TYR A 370 -4.44 18.83 15.45
CA TYR A 370 -4.79 18.56 16.85
C TYR A 370 -4.38 19.73 17.74
N THR A 371 -4.98 19.81 18.92
CA THR A 371 -4.64 20.80 19.93
C THR A 371 -3.94 20.14 21.10
N PHE A 372 -2.87 20.74 21.59
CA PHE A 372 -2.10 20.21 22.71
C PHE A 372 -1.63 21.36 23.60
N ASN A 373 -1.90 21.26 24.91
CA ASN A 373 -1.46 22.25 25.89
C ASN A 373 -0.03 21.94 26.31
N LYS A 374 0.92 22.84 26.01
CA LYS A 374 2.35 22.66 26.31
C LYS A 374 2.65 22.41 27.80
N ILE A 375 1.81 22.92 28.70
CA ILE A 375 1.99 22.72 30.16
C ILE A 375 1.89 21.24 30.52
N LEU A 376 1.13 20.44 29.77
CA LEU A 376 0.99 19.00 30.01
C LEU A 376 2.30 18.24 29.80
N MET A 377 3.26 18.77 29.03
CA MET A 377 4.59 18.15 28.90
C MET A 377 5.35 18.05 30.23
N LEU A 378 5.07 18.93 31.19
CA LEU A 378 5.72 18.91 32.51
C LEU A 378 5.27 17.71 33.36
N GLN A 379 4.17 17.04 33.01
CA GLN A 379 3.67 15.89 33.75
C GLN A 379 4.65 14.71 33.71
N GLU A 380 5.33 14.47 32.59
CA GLU A 380 6.28 13.36 32.44
C GLU A 380 7.50 13.50 33.37
N PRO A 381 8.25 14.63 33.38
CA PRO A 381 9.33 14.84 34.36
C PRO A 381 8.84 14.85 35.81
N LEU A 382 7.68 15.46 36.10
CA LEU A 382 7.13 15.52 37.46
C LEU A 382 6.77 14.14 38.01
N LEU A 383 6.34 13.20 37.16
CA LEU A 383 6.06 11.83 37.55
C LEU A 383 7.35 11.11 38.02
N VAL A 384 8.46 11.33 37.31
CA VAL A 384 9.78 10.79 37.71
C VAL A 384 10.24 11.40 39.04
N VAL A 385 10.13 12.72 39.19
CA VAL A 385 10.45 13.42 40.45
C VAL A 385 9.61 12.88 41.61
N GLY A 386 8.31 12.68 41.40
CA GLY A 386 7.40 12.09 42.40
C GLY A 386 7.81 10.68 42.83
N ALA A 387 8.22 9.83 41.88
CA ALA A 387 8.68 8.48 42.19
C ALA A 387 9.95 8.48 43.05
N PHE A 388 10.95 9.30 42.71
CA PHE A 388 12.15 9.46 43.53
C PHE A 388 11.83 10.05 44.91
N TYR A 389 10.94 11.04 44.97
CA TYR A 389 10.52 11.64 46.22
C TYR A 389 9.89 10.61 47.18
N ILE A 390 9.00 9.75 46.68
CA ILE A 390 8.38 8.67 47.46
C ILE A 390 9.43 7.68 47.95
N LEU A 391 10.40 7.31 47.11
CA LEU A 391 11.49 6.42 47.50
C LEU A 391 12.29 7.00 48.67
N PHE A 392 12.75 8.25 48.55
CA PHE A 392 13.50 8.91 49.62
C PHE A 392 12.67 9.09 50.89
N PHE A 393 11.39 9.44 50.75
CA PHE A 393 10.48 9.58 51.89
C PHE A 393 10.28 8.25 52.63
N THR A 394 10.15 7.15 51.89
CA THR A 394 10.02 5.79 52.47
C THR A 394 11.28 5.40 53.23
N VAL A 395 12.47 5.70 52.69
CA VAL A 395 13.75 5.47 53.40
C VAL A 395 13.80 6.29 54.69
N ILE A 396 13.41 7.57 54.66
CA ILE A 396 13.35 8.44 55.84
C ILE A 396 12.43 7.87 56.91
N LEU A 397 11.27 7.33 56.54
CA LEU A 397 10.37 6.67 57.49
C LEU A 397 10.97 5.38 58.05
N TYR A 398 11.54 4.54 57.18
CA TYR A 398 12.12 3.26 57.58
C TYR A 398 13.23 3.42 58.63
N VAL A 399 14.16 4.38 58.44
CA VAL A 399 15.25 4.64 59.41
C VAL A 399 14.76 5.22 60.74
N ARG A 400 13.49 5.65 60.83
CA ARG A 400 12.89 6.19 62.05
C ARG A 400 12.03 5.18 62.81
N LEU A 401 11.82 3.98 62.26
CA LEU A 401 11.05 2.93 62.91
C LEU A 401 12.01 2.01 63.67
N ASP A 402 11.95 2.04 65.00
CA ASP A 402 12.60 1.05 65.86
C ASP A 402 11.62 -0.12 66.07
N PHE A 403 11.94 -1.28 65.48
CA PHE A 403 11.18 -2.52 65.64
C PHE A 403 11.90 -3.51 66.57
N SER A 404 12.73 -3.03 67.48
CA SER A 404 13.32 -3.88 68.51
C SER A 404 12.23 -4.43 69.43
N ILE A 405 12.24 -5.75 69.61
CA ILE A 405 11.40 -6.45 70.59
C ILE A 405 12.32 -6.81 71.75
N THR A 406 12.00 -6.31 72.95
CA THR A 406 12.69 -6.62 74.21
C THR A 406 12.28 -7.97 74.78
#